data_AF-A0A067DST3-F1
#
_entry.id   AF-A0A067DST3-F1
#
_cell.length_a   1.000
_cell.length_b   1.000
_cell.length_c   1.000
_cell.angle_alpha   90.00
_cell.angle_beta   90.00
_cell.angle_gamma   90.00
#
_symmetry.space_group_name_H-M   'P 1'
#
loop_
_entity.id
_entity.type
_entity.pdbx_description
1 polymer ?
#
loop_
_entity_poly.entity_id
_entity_poly.type
_entity_poly.pdbx_seq_one_letter_code
_entity_poly.pdbx_strand_id
1 'polypeptide(L)'
;MGFDDTNECPQLCKLAYEYLKKSKGCEDNIYEYFSKEAEPESLYVKLVEEFDRCILSYFTFHWSHASLMISQVLSVESEKKTKLKDFIMAAT
;
A
#
# COMPACT_ATOMS: atom_id res chain seq x y z
N MET A 1 -3.63 -6.07 8.09
CA MET A 1 -2.30 -6.65 8.40
C MET A 1 -2.33 -7.74 9.48
N GLY A 2 -3.49 -8.11 10.02
CA GLY A 2 -3.55 -9.21 11.00
C GLY A 2 -3.16 -8.81 12.44
N PHE A 3 -3.07 -7.51 12.74
CA PHE A 3 -2.98 -6.99 14.11
C PHE A 3 -4.39 -6.73 14.64
N ASP A 4 -4.64 -7.06 15.90
CA ASP A 4 -5.92 -6.81 16.56
C ASP A 4 -6.03 -5.34 17.00
N ASP A 5 -4.92 -4.75 17.46
CA ASP A 5 -4.81 -3.32 17.73
C ASP A 5 -3.86 -2.63 16.74
N THR A 6 -4.35 -1.58 16.09
CA THR A 6 -3.57 -0.77 15.14
C THR A 6 -2.43 0.00 15.81
N ASN A 7 -2.45 0.13 17.15
CA ASN A 7 -1.37 0.72 17.94
C ASN A 7 -0.28 -0.29 18.32
N GLU A 8 -0.42 -1.58 18.00
CA GLU A 8 0.65 -2.56 18.21
C GLU A 8 1.90 -2.22 17.37
N CYS A 9 1.69 -1.68 16.17
CA CYS A 9 2.78 -1.28 15.29
C CYS A 9 2.48 0.05 14.57
N PRO A 10 2.53 1.19 15.30
CA PRO A 10 2.08 2.48 14.76
C PRO A 10 2.95 2.97 13.60
N GLN A 11 4.25 2.63 13.59
CA GLN A 11 5.15 2.96 12.48
C GLN A 11 4.78 2.19 11.22
N LEU A 12 4.44 0.90 11.34
CA LEU A 12 4.04 0.09 10.20
C LEU A 12 2.71 0.58 9.59
N CYS A 13 1.76 0.99 10.43
CA CYS A 13 0.53 1.63 9.96
C CYS A 13 0.79 2.93 9.19
N LYS A 14 1.73 3.76 9.68
CA LYS A 14 2.17 4.98 8.98
C LYS A 14 2.78 4.65 7.61
N LEU A 15 3.70 3.68 7.55
CA LEU A 15 4.34 3.26 6.30
C LEU A 15 3.31 2.75 5.29
N ALA A 16 2.35 1.93 5.72
CA ALA A 16 1.30 1.42 4.85
C ALA A 16 0.42 2.54 4.27
N TYR A 17 0.08 3.53 5.09
CA TYR A 17 -0.69 4.68 4.64
C TYR A 17 0.09 5.55 3.64
N GLU A 18 1.37 5.80 3.90
CA GLU A 18 2.25 6.52 2.98
C GLU A 18 2.44 5.78 1.65
N TYR A 19 2.59 4.45 1.71
CA TYR A 19 2.70 3.59 0.54
C TYR A 19 1.43 3.62 -0.32
N LEU A 20 0.25 3.46 0.31
CA LEU A 20 -1.04 3.51 -0.38
C LEU A 20 -1.25 4.85 -1.13
N LYS A 21 -0.83 5.96 -0.50
CA LYS A 21 -0.91 7.30 -1.10
C LYS A 21 0.18 7.58 -2.13
N LYS A 22 1.16 6.68 -2.28
CA LYS A 22 2.35 6.90 -3.10
C LYS A 22 3.06 8.21 -2.73
N SER A 23 3.15 8.48 -1.43
CA SER A 23 3.83 9.67 -0.91
C SER A 23 5.29 9.68 -1.37
N LYS A 24 5.83 10.88 -1.65
CA LYS A 24 7.23 11.03 -2.06
C LYS A 24 8.15 10.46 -0.96
N GLY A 25 9.08 9.58 -1.34
CA GLY A 25 10.01 8.94 -0.41
C GLY A 25 9.41 7.81 0.43
N CYS A 26 8.18 7.36 0.16
CA CYS A 26 7.58 6.27 0.96
C CYS A 26 8.38 4.96 0.89
N GLU A 27 8.94 4.61 -0.27
CA GLU A 27 9.78 3.42 -0.42
C GLU A 27 11.10 3.56 0.35
N ASP A 28 11.72 4.75 0.31
CA ASP A 28 12.93 5.05 1.10
C ASP A 28 12.65 4.94 2.61
N ASN A 29 11.49 5.45 3.07
CA ASN A 29 11.06 5.34 4.48
C ASN A 29 10.85 3.87 4.90
N ILE A 30 10.33 3.02 4.00
CA ILE A 30 10.17 1.58 4.26
C ILE A 30 11.54 0.91 4.35
N TYR A 31 12.48 1.26 3.49
CA TYR A 31 13.84 0.73 3.55
C TYR A 31 14.56 1.17 4.84
N GLU A 32 14.45 2.45 5.21
CA GLU A 32 15.05 3.00 6.43
C GLU A 32 14.49 2.33 7.69
N TYR A 33 13.22 1.94 7.70
CA TYR A 33 12.59 1.22 8.80
C TYR A 33 13.34 -0.07 9.17
N PHE A 34 13.92 -0.77 8.19
CA PHE A 34 14.67 -2.00 8.40
C PHE A 34 16.19 -1.78 8.53
N SER A 35 16.69 -0.55 8.53
CA SER A 35 18.13 -0.23 8.48
C SER A 35 18.99 -0.86 9.58
N LYS A 36 18.39 -1.28 10.70
CA LYS A 36 19.08 -1.91 11.84
C LYS A 36 18.96 -3.43 11.87
N GLU A 37 18.14 -4.00 10.99
CA GLU A 37 17.87 -5.44 10.93
C GLU A 37 18.90 -6.17 10.07
N ALA A 38 18.99 -7.48 10.26
CA ALA A 38 19.71 -8.33 9.32
C ALA A 38 18.94 -8.38 7.99
N GLU A 39 19.66 -8.26 6.87
CA GLU A 39 19.09 -8.33 5.52
C GLU A 39 17.99 -7.27 5.22
N PRO A 40 18.29 -5.95 5.40
CA PRO A 40 17.30 -4.88 5.26
C PRO A 40 16.62 -4.85 3.87
N GLU A 41 17.35 -5.18 2.81
CA GLU A 41 16.82 -5.26 1.45
C GLU A 41 15.77 -6.37 1.30
N SER A 42 16.03 -7.55 1.86
CA SER A 42 15.10 -8.69 1.84
C SER A 42 13.81 -8.37 2.59
N LEU A 43 13.92 -7.70 3.75
CA LEU A 43 12.76 -7.27 4.54
C LEU A 43 11.95 -6.18 3.85
N TYR A 44 12.63 -5.21 3.21
CA TYR A 44 11.98 -4.18 2.39
C TYR A 44 11.15 -4.81 1.27
N VAL A 45 11.73 -5.72 0.48
CA VAL A 45 11.03 -6.39 -0.64
C VAL A 45 9.81 -7.14 -0.13
N LYS A 46 9.97 -7.95 0.93
CA LYS A 46 8.85 -8.69 1.54
C LYS A 46 7.74 -7.77 1.99
N LEU A 47 8.07 -6.65 2.64
CA LEU A 47 7.03 -5.75 3.14
C LEU A 47 6.26 -5.07 2.01
N VAL A 48 6.95 -4.66 0.95
CA VAL A 48 6.31 -4.11 -0.25
C VAL A 48 5.37 -5.13 -0.90
N GLU A 49 5.82 -6.38 -1.05
CA GLU A 49 4.99 -7.48 -1.56
C GLU A 49 3.76 -7.73 -0.67
N GLU A 50 3.90 -7.69 0.65
CA GLU A 50 2.79 -7.81 1.59
C GLU A 50 1.78 -6.66 1.47
N PHE A 51 2.25 -5.42 1.26
CA PHE A 51 1.38 -4.29 1.03
C PHE A 51 0.56 -4.45 -0.25
N ASP A 52 1.24 -4.82 -1.35
CA ASP A 52 0.57 -5.06 -2.63
C ASP A 52 -0.44 -6.19 -2.54
N ARG A 53 -0.07 -7.31 -1.89
CA ARG A 53 -0.96 -8.44 -1.66
C ARG A 53 -2.16 -8.05 -0.80
N CYS A 54 -1.96 -7.25 0.24
CA CYS A 54 -3.04 -6.77 1.11
C CYS A 54 -4.02 -5.88 0.34
N ILE A 55 -3.52 -4.97 -0.50
CA ILE A 55 -4.35 -4.10 -1.34
C ILE A 55 -5.18 -4.94 -2.32
N LEU A 56 -4.54 -5.84 -3.06
CA LEU A 56 -5.23 -6.69 -4.05
C LEU A 56 -6.24 -7.65 -3.40
N SER A 57 -5.89 -8.22 -2.24
CA SER A 57 -6.80 -9.10 -1.49
C SER A 57 -8.04 -8.34 -0.99
N TYR A 58 -7.89 -7.08 -0.57
CA TYR A 58 -9.02 -6.24 -0.19
C TYR A 58 -10.01 -6.06 -1.34
N PHE A 59 -9.52 -5.73 -2.55
CA PHE A 59 -10.39 -5.58 -3.73
C PHE A 59 -11.03 -6.90 -4.17
N THR A 60 -10.28 -8.00 -4.09
CA THR A 60 -10.79 -9.33 -4.42
C THR A 60 -11.92 -9.73 -3.47
N PHE A 61 -11.75 -9.48 -2.16
CA PHE A 61 -12.77 -9.77 -1.17
C PHE A 61 -14.00 -8.86 -1.31
N HIS A 62 -13.81 -7.59 -1.65
CA HIS A 62 -14.88 -6.61 -1.86
C HIS A 62 -15.28 -6.46 -3.33
N TRP A 63 -15.15 -7.52 -4.15
CA TRP A 63 -15.35 -7.45 -5.60
C TRP A 63 -16.72 -6.90 -6.03
N SER A 64 -17.77 -7.14 -5.24
CA SER A 64 -19.10 -6.57 -5.48
C SER A 64 -19.14 -5.04 -5.48
N HIS A 65 -18.17 -4.39 -4.83
CA HIS A 65 -18.00 -2.94 -4.77
C HIS A 65 -16.86 -2.43 -5.66
N ALA A 66 -16.17 -3.32 -6.40
CA ALA A 66 -15.00 -2.96 -7.19
C ALA A 66 -15.30 -1.86 -8.21
N SER A 67 -16.42 -1.96 -8.93
CA SER A 67 -16.84 -0.95 -9.92
C SER A 67 -17.02 0.44 -9.30
N LEU A 68 -17.63 0.52 -8.12
CA LEU A 68 -17.83 1.76 -7.37
C LEU A 68 -16.49 2.34 -6.92
N MET A 69 -15.63 1.53 -6.31
CA MET A 69 -14.33 1.97 -5.82
C MET A 69 -13.40 2.43 -6.96
N ILE A 70 -13.37 1.68 -8.06
CA ILE A 70 -12.63 2.04 -9.27
C ILE A 70 -13.14 3.38 -9.80
N SER A 71 -14.46 3.54 -9.91
CA SER A 71 -15.05 4.80 -10.40
C SER A 71 -14.67 5.98 -9.51
N GLN A 72 -14.70 5.82 -8.19
CA GLN A 72 -14.28 6.85 -7.24
C GLN A 72 -12.80 7.21 -7.39
N VAL A 73 -11.92 6.22 -7.51
CA VAL A 73 -10.47 6.44 -7.68
C VAL A 73 -10.17 7.14 -9.00
N LEU A 74 -10.89 6.80 -10.07
CA LEU A 74 -10.71 7.41 -11.39
C LEU A 74 -11.34 8.80 -11.48
N SER A 75 -12.47 9.04 -10.81
CA SER A 75 -13.19 10.33 -10.81
C SER A 75 -12.51 11.40 -9.98
N VAL A 76 -11.64 11.01 -9.04
CA VAL A 76 -10.81 11.97 -8.32
C VAL A 76 -9.79 12.54 -9.31
N GLU A 77 -10.10 13.71 -9.87
CA GLU A 77 -9.16 14.59 -10.56
C GLU A 77 -8.12 15.11 -9.56
N SER A 78 -7.21 14.23 -9.16
CA SER A 78 -6.04 14.55 -8.35
C SER A 78 -4.83 14.65 -9.26
N GLU A 79 -4.11 15.77 -9.19
CA GLU A 79 -2.79 15.94 -9.82
C GLU A 79 -1.80 14.84 -9.39
N LYS A 80 -2.02 14.20 -8.23
CA LYS A 80 -1.19 13.11 -7.70
C LYS A 80 -1.73 11.75 -8.13
N LYS A 81 -0.96 11.03 -8.96
CA LYS A 81 -1.16 9.61 -9.25
C LYS A 81 -0.94 8.77 -7.98
N THR A 82 -1.92 7.95 -7.61
CA THR A 82 -1.83 7.02 -6.48
C THR A 82 -1.43 5.62 -6.95
N LYS A 83 -0.87 4.81 -6.04
CA LYS A 83 -0.49 3.41 -6.34
C LYS A 83 -1.70 2.59 -6.79
N LEU A 84 -2.85 2.82 -6.18
CA LEU A 84 -4.10 2.17 -6.56
C LEU A 84 -4.53 2.47 -8.00
N LYS A 85 -4.37 3.71 -8.46
CA LYS A 85 -4.66 4.07 -9.86
C LYS A 85 -3.75 3.32 -10.81
N ASP A 86 -2.47 3.15 -10.48
CA ASP A 86 -1.52 2.40 -11.31
C ASP A 86 -1.91 0.91 -11.40
N PHE A 87 -2.37 0.29 -10.31
CA PHE A 87 -2.87 -1.09 -10.34
C PHE A 87 -4.08 -1.26 -11.25
N ILE A 88 -5.03 -0.34 -11.21
CA ILE A 88 -6.22 -0.37 -12.09
C ILE A 88 -5.80 -0.23 -13.55
N MET A 89 -4.93 0.75 -13.85
CA MET A 89 -4.47 1.01 -15.21
C MET A 89 -3.63 -0.13 -15.80
N ALA A 90 -2.90 -0.89 -14.98
CA ALA A 90 -2.12 -2.04 -15.46
C ALA A 90 -2.99 -3.26 -15.83
N ALA A 91 -4.26 -3.30 -15.39
CA ALA A 91 -5.17 -4.42 -15.62
C ALA A 91 -6.17 -4.19 -16.77
N THR A 92 -6.18 -3.01 -17.41
CA THR A 92 -7.10 -2.61 -18.49
C THR A 92 -6.36 -2.47 -19.81
#